data_AF-A4AJY3-F1
#
_entry.id   AF-A4AJY3-F1
#
_cell.length_a   1.000
_cell.length_b   1.000
_cell.length_c   1.000
_cell.angle_alpha   90.00
_cell.angle_beta   90.00
_cell.angle_gamma   90.00
#
_symmetry.space_group_name_H-M   'P 1'
#
loop_
_entity.id
_entity.type
_entity.pdbx_description
1 polymer ?
#
loop_
_entity_poly.entity_id
_entity_poly.type
_entity_poly.pdbx_seq_one_letter_code
_entity_poly.pdbx_strand_id
1 'polypeptide(L)'
;MSPKNHPEGNPIVRIGTNRTELVWSNGTRRTLCIPAIELARKELNRVNRLPKLGSTASQQQQQNRADSLLEARTQLGHAVRAFVRSGGGDLSAFAPR
;
A
#
# COMPACT_ATOMS: atom_id res chain seq x y z
N MET A 1 1.34 -19.52 32.49
CA MET A 1 0.74 -18.63 31.48
C MET A 1 1.88 -18.13 30.60
N SER A 2 2.01 -18.63 29.37
CA SER A 2 3.06 -18.18 28.46
C SER A 2 2.76 -16.76 28.00
N PRO A 3 3.74 -15.83 28.00
CA PRO A 3 3.51 -14.49 27.47
C PRO A 3 3.09 -14.64 26.01
N LYS A 4 2.02 -13.93 25.61
CA LYS A 4 1.68 -13.79 24.20
C LYS A 4 2.92 -13.22 23.51
N ASN A 5 3.54 -14.00 22.64
CA ASN A 5 4.73 -13.60 21.89
C ASN A 5 4.43 -12.29 21.18
N HIS A 6 4.96 -11.18 21.69
CA HIS A 6 4.97 -9.93 20.94
C HIS A 6 5.68 -10.22 19.62
N PRO A 7 5.09 -9.86 18.48
CA PRO A 7 5.74 -10.13 17.21
C PRO A 7 7.03 -9.31 17.14
N GLU A 8 8.16 -9.99 17.07
CA GLU A 8 9.49 -9.35 17.09
C GLU A 8 9.74 -8.56 15.80
N GLY A 9 10.25 -7.33 15.96
CA GLY A 9 10.68 -6.46 14.87
C GLY A 9 9.58 -5.58 14.25
N ASN A 10 9.99 -4.71 13.34
CA ASN A 10 9.08 -3.84 12.60
C ASN A 10 8.32 -4.64 11.54
N PRO A 11 6.98 -4.53 11.48
CA PRO A 11 6.21 -5.14 10.41
C PRO A 11 6.50 -4.50 9.05
N ILE A 12 6.26 -5.26 7.99
CA ILE A 12 6.22 -4.76 6.60
C ILE A 12 4.79 -4.29 6.29
N VAL A 13 4.67 -3.13 5.65
CA VAL A 13 3.39 -2.66 5.10
C VAL A 13 3.11 -3.39 3.77
N ARG A 14 2.09 -4.23 3.74
CA ARG A 14 1.61 -4.92 2.54
C ARG A 14 0.35 -4.24 2.01
N ILE A 15 0.42 -3.72 0.78
CA ILE A 15 -0.73 -3.14 0.08
C ILE A 15 -1.33 -4.20 -0.85
N GLY A 16 -2.47 -4.77 -0.47
CA GLY A 16 -3.23 -5.70 -1.30
C GLY A 16 -4.27 -5.00 -2.16
N THR A 17 -4.95 -5.75 -3.04
CA THR A 17 -6.01 -5.20 -3.90
C THR A 17 -7.19 -4.67 -3.09
N ASN A 18 -7.51 -5.25 -1.93
CA ASN A 18 -8.71 -4.92 -1.16
C ASN A 18 -8.42 -4.28 0.21
N ARG A 19 -7.21 -4.46 0.74
CA ARG A 19 -6.85 -4.03 2.10
C ARG A 19 -5.37 -3.75 2.21
N THR A 20 -5.01 -2.93 3.18
CA THR A 20 -3.64 -2.72 3.63
C THR A 20 -3.41 -3.52 4.92
N GLU A 21 -2.25 -4.14 5.06
CA GLU A 21 -1.90 -4.97 6.21
C GLU A 21 -0.50 -4.64 6.73
N LEU A 22 -0.32 -4.71 8.04
CA LEU A 22 0.98 -4.87 8.67
C LEU A 22 1.26 -6.37 8.81
N VAL A 23 2.42 -6.82 8.36
CA VAL A 23 2.83 -8.22 8.38
C VAL A 23 4.14 -8.35 9.12
N TRP A 24 4.15 -9.13 10.20
CA TRP A 24 5.36 -9.41 10.99
C TRP A 24 6.07 -10.68 10.49
N SER A 25 7.33 -10.84 10.89
CA SER A 25 8.20 -11.98 10.53
C SER A 25 7.61 -13.33 10.95
N ASN A 26 6.92 -13.38 12.09
CA ASN A 26 6.25 -14.58 12.61
C ASN A 26 4.92 -14.92 11.88
N GLY A 27 4.59 -14.18 10.81
CA GLY A 27 3.38 -14.38 10.03
C GLY A 27 2.12 -13.71 10.59
N THR A 28 2.21 -13.06 11.77
CA THR A 28 1.10 -12.25 12.31
C THR A 28 0.73 -11.17 11.32
N ARG A 29 -0.59 -10.92 11.17
CA ARG A 29 -1.11 -9.89 10.27
C ARG A 29 -2.11 -9.02 11.01
N ARG A 30 -2.09 -7.73 10.72
CA ARG A 30 -3.10 -6.78 11.19
C ARG A 30 -3.56 -5.92 10.04
N THR A 31 -4.86 -5.83 9.82
CA THR A 31 -5.42 -4.89 8.86
C THR A 31 -5.16 -3.46 9.35
N LEU A 32 -4.64 -2.65 8.44
CA LEU A 32 -4.37 -1.25 8.66
C LEU A 32 -5.38 -0.44 7.83
N CYS A 33 -6.09 0.47 8.48
CA CYS A 33 -7.01 1.39 7.81
C CYS A 33 -6.50 2.81 8.00
N ILE A 34 -5.67 3.28 7.07
CA ILE A 34 -5.21 4.67 7.02
C ILE A 34 -5.87 5.35 5.83
N PRO A 35 -6.70 6.39 6.03
CA PRO A 35 -7.47 7.01 4.96
C PRO A 35 -6.64 7.40 3.73
N ALA A 36 -5.46 8.01 3.93
CA ALA A 36 -4.58 8.41 2.83
C ALA A 36 -4.05 7.22 2.01
N ILE A 37 -3.66 6.13 2.68
CA ILE A 37 -3.19 4.91 2.01
C ILE A 37 -4.35 4.23 1.28
N GLU A 38 -5.54 4.18 1.90
CA GLU A 38 -6.72 3.56 1.29
C GLU A 38 -7.21 4.34 0.06
N LEU A 39 -7.16 5.67 0.08
CA LEU A 39 -7.46 6.50 -1.09
C LEU A 39 -6.46 6.26 -2.22
N ALA A 40 -5.16 6.31 -1.93
CA ALA A 40 -4.12 6.08 -2.94
C ALA A 40 -4.18 4.65 -3.52
N ARG A 41 -4.49 3.66 -2.69
CA ARG A 41 -4.74 2.27 -3.11
C ARG A 41 -5.94 2.16 -4.05
N LYS A 42 -7.06 2.81 -3.70
CA LYS A 42 -8.25 2.85 -4.56
C LYS A 42 -7.94 3.49 -5.91
N GLU A 43 -7.16 4.56 -5.94
CA GLU A 43 -6.76 5.21 -7.19
C GLU A 43 -5.87 4.32 -8.04
N LEU A 44 -4.84 3.69 -7.46
CA LEU A 44 -4.00 2.73 -8.17
C LEU A 44 -4.81 1.55 -8.72
N ASN A 45 -5.79 1.05 -7.96
CA ASN A 45 -6.71 0.01 -8.44
C ASN A 45 -7.59 0.49 -9.58
N ARG A 46 -8.15 1.71 -9.49
CA ARG A 46 -8.96 2.33 -10.54
C ARG A 46 -8.16 2.41 -11.83
N VAL A 47 -6.94 2.94 -11.76
CA VAL A 47 -6.04 3.04 -12.91
C VAL A 47 -5.69 1.65 -13.43
N ASN A 48 -5.30 0.68 -12.60
CA ASN A 48 -4.98 -0.69 -13.06
C ASN A 48 -6.16 -1.41 -13.73
N ARG A 49 -7.40 -1.09 -13.36
CA ARG A 49 -8.62 -1.69 -13.95
C ARG A 49 -9.06 -1.05 -15.26
N LEU A 50 -8.49 0.08 -15.67
CA LEU A 50 -8.82 0.65 -16.97
C LEU A 50 -8.47 -0.35 -18.09
N PRO A 51 -9.31 -0.43 -19.15
CA PRO A 51 -9.09 -1.33 -20.26
C PRO A 51 -7.68 -1.21 -20.84
N LYS A 52 -7.14 -2.33 -21.32
CA LYS A 52 -5.90 -2.30 -22.10
C LYS A 52 -6.13 -1.49 -23.36
N LEU A 53 -5.18 -0.65 -23.70
CA LEU A 53 -5.19 0.06 -24.97
C LEU A 53 -5.04 -0.95 -26.11
N GLY A 54 -5.83 -0.78 -27.17
CA GLY A 54 -5.72 -1.59 -28.38
C GLY A 54 -4.46 -1.24 -29.18
N SER A 55 -4.15 -2.05 -30.18
CA SER A 55 -3.00 -1.86 -31.08
C SER A 55 -3.05 -0.57 -31.90
N THR A 56 -4.23 0.04 -32.04
CA THR A 56 -4.45 1.31 -32.76
C THR A 56 -4.36 2.55 -31.87
N ALA A 57 -4.12 2.38 -30.56
CA ALA A 57 -4.00 3.51 -29.66
C ALA A 57 -2.77 4.36 -30.00
N SER A 58 -2.95 5.68 -30.05
CA SER A 58 -1.87 6.60 -30.38
C SER A 58 -0.76 6.56 -29.33
N GLN A 59 0.45 6.94 -29.71
CA GLN A 59 1.59 7.03 -28.76
C GLN A 59 1.24 7.93 -27.57
N GLN A 60 0.53 9.03 -27.79
CA GLN A 60 0.09 9.92 -26.71
C GLN A 60 -0.88 9.23 -25.74
N GLN A 61 -1.80 8.40 -26.22
CA GLN A 61 -2.69 7.62 -25.35
C GLN A 61 -1.92 6.61 -24.50
N GLN A 62 -0.92 5.95 -25.10
CA GLN A 62 -0.04 5.02 -24.40
C GLN A 62 0.79 5.72 -23.32
N GLN A 63 1.32 6.92 -23.62
CA GLN A 63 2.07 7.73 -22.67
C GLN A 63 1.18 8.19 -21.51
N ASN A 64 0.01 8.78 -21.79
CA ASN A 64 -0.95 9.23 -20.77
C ASN A 64 -1.34 8.07 -19.83
N ARG A 65 -1.46 6.86 -20.38
CA ARG A 65 -1.75 5.64 -19.61
C ARG A 65 -0.59 5.28 -18.68
N ALA A 66 0.64 5.34 -19.17
CA ALA A 66 1.84 5.10 -18.38
C ALA A 66 2.01 6.14 -17.27
N ASP A 67 1.77 7.42 -17.58
CA ASP A 67 1.86 8.53 -16.64
C ASP A 67 0.84 8.39 -15.51
N SER A 68 -0.42 8.07 -15.85
CA SER A 68 -1.47 7.82 -14.84
C SER A 68 -1.09 6.69 -13.88
N LEU A 69 -0.45 5.63 -14.38
CA LEU A 69 0.02 4.51 -13.55
C LEU A 69 1.19 4.92 -12.65
N LEU A 70 2.12 5.70 -13.19
CA LEU A 70 3.27 6.20 -12.44
C LEU A 70 2.81 7.15 -11.33
N GLU A 71 1.90 8.06 -11.64
CA GLU A 71 1.35 9.02 -10.69
C GLU A 71 0.64 8.30 -9.54
N ALA A 72 -0.27 7.36 -9.83
CA ALA A 72 -0.98 6.62 -8.80
C ALA A 72 -0.04 5.79 -7.90
N ARG A 73 1.01 5.19 -8.47
CA ARG A 73 2.06 4.51 -7.69
C ARG A 73 2.86 5.48 -6.81
N THR A 74 3.16 6.66 -7.35
CA THR A 74 3.89 7.71 -6.64
C THR A 74 3.09 8.20 -5.44
N GLN A 75 1.79 8.51 -5.64
CA GLN A 75 0.87 8.90 -4.57
C GLN A 75 0.80 7.84 -3.45
N LEU A 76 0.68 6.56 -3.82
CA LEU A 76 0.70 5.46 -2.83
C LEU A 76 2.02 5.41 -2.05
N GLY A 77 3.16 5.54 -2.75
CA GLY A 77 4.47 5.60 -2.12
C GLY A 77 4.60 6.77 -1.14
N HIS A 78 4.08 7.95 -1.49
CA HIS A 78 4.06 9.10 -0.59
C HIS A 78 3.20 8.86 0.64
N ALA A 79 1.99 8.30 0.48
CA ALA A 79 1.09 7.99 1.57
C ALA A 79 1.71 6.98 2.56
N VAL A 80 2.35 5.91 2.04
CA VAL A 80 3.04 4.92 2.88
C VAL A 80 4.24 5.55 3.59
N ARG A 81 5.07 6.34 2.91
CA ARG A 81 6.21 7.02 3.54
C ARG A 81 5.78 8.02 4.60
N ALA A 82 4.67 8.72 4.42
CA ALA A 82 4.13 9.63 5.42
C ALA A 82 3.66 8.87 6.66
N PHE A 83 2.94 7.76 6.48
CA PHE A 83 2.51 6.88 7.57
C PHE A 83 3.71 6.33 8.37
N VAL A 84 4.71 5.77 7.69
CA VAL A 84 5.92 5.24 8.34
C VAL A 84 6.64 6.35 9.14
N ARG A 85 6.75 7.56 8.57
CA ARG A 85 7.36 8.70 9.27
C ARG A 85 6.53 9.17 10.47
N SER A 86 5.19 9.14 10.41
CA SER A 86 4.35 9.48 11.57
C SER A 86 4.49 8.50 12.74
N GLY A 87 4.87 7.24 12.46
CA GLY A 87 5.22 6.26 13.48
C GLY A 87 6.69 6.31 13.92
N GLY A 88 7.47 7.32 13.50
CA GLY A 88 8.90 7.39 13.79
C GLY A 88 9.73 6.24 13.19
N GLY A 89 9.18 5.52 12.21
CA GLY A 89 9.78 4.29 11.69
C GLY A 89 9.58 3.05 12.58
N ASP A 90 8.99 3.22 13.77
CA ASP A 90 8.61 2.12 14.66
C ASP A 90 7.12 1.80 14.48
N LEU A 91 6.86 0.73 13.75
CA LEU A 91 5.49 0.26 13.49
C LEU A 91 5.04 -0.79 14.52
N SER A 92 5.88 -1.15 15.49
CA SER A 92 5.54 -2.10 16.56
C SER A 92 4.50 -1.54 17.53
N ALA A 93 4.37 -0.22 17.64
CA ALA A 93 3.29 0.45 18.35
C ALA A 93 1.88 0.08 17.83
N PHE A 94 1.80 -0.43 16.59
CA PHE A 94 0.57 -0.93 15.97
C PHE A 94 0.45 -2.46 16.06
N ALA A 95 1.24 -3.14 16.90
CA ALA A 95 1.09 -4.56 17.18
C ALA A 95 -0.29 -4.88 17.80
N PRO A 96 -0.88 -6.05 17.49
CA PRO A 96 -2.06 -6.52 18.22
C PRO A 96 -1.74 -6.66 19.72
N ARG A 97 -2.65 -6.21 20.58
CA ARG A 97 -2.57 -6.38 22.04
C ARG A 97 -2.94 -7.81 22.47
#